data_AF-X1JTR3-F1
#
_entry.id   AF-X1JTR3-F1
#
_cell.length_a   1.000
_cell.length_b   1.000
_cell.length_c   1.000
_cell.angle_alpha   90.00
_cell.angle_beta   90.00
_cell.angle_gamma   90.00
#
_symmetry.space_group_name_H-M   'P 1'
#
loop_
_entity.id
_entity.type
_entity.pdbx_description
1 polymer ?
#
loop_
_entity_poly.entity_id
_entity_poly.type
_entity_poly.pdbx_seq_one_letter_code
_entity_poly.pdbx_strand_id
1 'polypeptide(L)'
;MSSTNSVGGLGTGGSLDVGESGTITIDGYRPDGEPLSVGTLTFNITEVGSETLQDLINHLNNNVFTGADAGVTASLVNGRIILTDDTSGYSETDLTLSYAAAGSETHLLEVPAYFEMSTVGGEQVKNVSITAYDSLGGKHVLSGAFVRTDTANTWDMVLTSITGSIDEITMDNRRIKDIEFSANDGSYSGLNATTGDSAQFIVTFAHDTANPQTIGISMGTVGKFDGLTQLAGTSTAVAR
;
A
#
# COMPACT_ATOMS: atom_id res chain seq x y z
N MET A 1 7.77 -14.24 -0.65
CA MET A 1 8.64 -13.05 -0.89
C MET A 1 8.33 -12.03 0.20
N SER A 2 9.28 -11.19 0.62
CA SER A 2 9.03 -10.13 1.62
C SER A 2 8.55 -8.86 0.89
N SER A 3 7.63 -8.10 1.48
CA SER A 3 7.09 -6.88 0.87
C SER A 3 8.11 -5.73 0.89
N THR A 4 8.02 -4.77 -0.04
CA THR A 4 8.98 -3.64 -0.10
C THR A 4 8.30 -2.36 -0.58
N ASN A 5 8.18 -1.34 0.27
CA ASN A 5 7.52 -0.04 -0.03
C ASN A 5 8.55 1.06 -0.41
N SER A 6 8.27 2.09 -1.26
CA SER A 6 9.26 3.16 -1.59
C SER A 6 8.68 4.58 -1.81
N VAL A 7 9.47 5.64 -1.50
CA VAL A 7 9.12 7.08 -1.64
C VAL A 7 10.29 7.91 -2.20
N GLY A 8 10.11 8.85 -3.12
CA GLY A 8 11.18 9.73 -3.64
C GLY A 8 11.57 10.88 -2.70
N GLY A 9 12.86 11.26 -2.69
CA GLY A 9 13.51 12.02 -1.60
C GLY A 9 13.46 13.55 -1.63
N LEU A 10 13.76 14.11 -0.46
CA LEU A 10 13.90 15.55 -0.13
C LEU A 10 15.35 16.04 -0.31
N GLY A 11 15.59 17.33 -0.07
CA GLY A 11 16.74 18.14 -0.49
C GLY A 11 18.17 17.64 -0.22
N THR A 12 19.14 18.46 -0.62
CA THR A 12 20.59 18.13 -0.58
C THR A 12 21.03 17.65 0.81
N GLY A 13 21.42 16.37 0.91
CA GLY A 13 21.92 15.77 2.15
C GLY A 13 20.88 15.06 3.02
N GLY A 14 19.61 14.97 2.60
CA GLY A 14 18.56 14.26 3.37
C GLY A 14 18.11 14.98 4.64
N SER A 15 18.46 16.27 4.76
CA SER A 15 17.92 17.18 5.77
C SER A 15 16.50 17.58 5.38
N LEU A 16 15.61 17.65 6.37
CA LEU A 16 14.40 18.45 6.28
C LEU A 16 14.83 19.92 6.09
N ASP A 17 14.13 20.69 5.25
CA ASP A 17 14.60 22.02 4.85
C ASP A 17 14.66 22.98 6.05
N VAL A 18 15.48 24.03 5.93
CA VAL A 18 15.61 25.06 6.98
C VAL A 18 14.25 25.76 7.16
N GLY A 19 13.58 25.51 8.29
CA GLY A 19 12.32 26.16 8.68
C GLY A 19 11.18 25.19 9.00
N GLU A 20 11.38 23.88 8.82
CA GLU A 20 10.36 22.88 9.09
C GLU A 20 10.34 22.52 10.58
N SER A 21 9.21 22.74 11.23
CA SER A 21 8.87 22.22 12.55
C SER A 21 7.44 21.72 12.49
N GLY A 22 7.14 20.60 13.14
CA GLY A 22 5.86 19.93 12.97
C GLY A 22 5.85 18.50 13.44
N THR A 23 4.81 17.77 13.04
CA THR A 23 4.61 16.37 13.40
C THR A 23 4.34 15.56 12.15
N ILE A 24 5.10 14.49 11.97
CA ILE A 24 4.75 13.40 11.05
C ILE A 24 3.93 12.39 11.84
N THR A 25 2.70 12.13 11.41
CA THR A 25 1.85 11.06 11.93
C THR A 25 2.00 9.84 11.04
N ILE A 26 2.10 8.68 11.69
CA ILE A 26 2.38 7.39 11.08
C ILE A 26 1.14 6.52 11.30
N ASP A 27 0.58 5.98 10.22
CA ASP A 27 -0.52 5.01 10.29
C ASP A 27 -0.21 3.83 9.37
N GLY A 28 -0.73 2.66 9.66
CA GLY A 28 -0.36 1.45 8.93
C GLY A 28 -0.93 0.17 9.48
N TYR A 29 -0.64 -0.90 8.76
CA TYR A 29 -0.94 -2.28 9.13
C TYR A 29 0.34 -3.07 9.34
N ARG A 30 0.27 -4.02 10.28
CA ARG A 30 1.28 -5.05 10.52
C ARG A 30 1.22 -6.13 9.43
N PRO A 31 2.22 -7.03 9.36
CA PRO A 31 2.20 -8.14 8.40
C PRO A 31 0.95 -9.03 8.51
N ASP A 32 0.32 -9.12 9.68
CA ASP A 32 -0.89 -9.90 9.94
C ASP A 32 -2.21 -9.16 9.66
N GLY A 33 -2.13 -7.92 9.15
CA GLY A 33 -3.31 -7.13 8.77
C GLY A 33 -3.94 -6.33 9.91
N GLU A 34 -3.43 -6.44 11.12
CA GLU A 34 -3.91 -5.63 12.24
C GLU A 34 -3.28 -4.23 12.23
N PRO A 35 -4.00 -3.17 12.66
CA PRO A 35 -3.46 -1.82 12.71
C PRO A 35 -2.25 -1.69 13.64
N LEU A 36 -1.31 -0.81 13.29
CA LEU A 36 -0.26 -0.35 14.19
C LEU A 36 -0.91 0.33 15.41
N SER A 37 -0.50 -0.04 16.63
CA SER A 37 -1.22 0.40 17.83
C SER A 37 -0.38 0.49 19.11
N VAL A 38 0.83 -0.06 19.11
CA VAL A 38 1.69 -0.15 20.31
C VAL A 38 2.79 0.91 20.29
N GLY A 39 3.28 1.26 19.10
CA GLY A 39 4.39 2.19 18.93
C GLY A 39 4.05 3.67 19.15
N THR A 40 5.09 4.52 19.21
CA THR A 40 4.91 5.98 19.13
C THR A 40 4.68 6.37 17.68
N LEU A 41 3.41 6.47 17.29
CA LEU A 41 2.97 6.75 15.92
C LEU A 41 3.11 8.22 15.48
N THR A 42 3.91 9.00 16.21
CA THR A 42 4.21 10.39 15.88
C THR A 42 5.71 10.64 15.96
N PHE A 43 6.25 11.33 14.96
CA PHE A 43 7.63 11.82 14.93
C PHE A 43 7.58 13.35 14.93
N ASN A 44 8.13 13.96 15.98
CA ASN A 44 8.13 15.41 16.13
C ASN A 44 9.43 16.00 15.61
N ILE A 45 9.29 17.03 14.76
CA ILE A 45 10.38 17.85 14.24
C ILE A 45 10.38 19.11 15.10
N THR A 46 11.30 19.17 16.06
CA THR A 46 11.25 20.12 17.17
C THR A 46 12.12 21.34 16.96
N GLU A 47 13.21 21.21 16.21
CA GLU A 47 14.13 22.30 15.93
C GLU A 47 14.57 22.28 14.46
N VAL A 48 14.74 23.48 13.91
CA VAL A 48 15.09 23.63 12.49
C VAL A 48 16.46 23.02 12.21
N GLY A 49 16.49 22.02 11.33
CA GLY A 49 17.73 21.39 10.86
C GLY A 49 18.39 20.43 11.86
N SER A 50 17.70 20.04 12.94
CA SER A 50 18.21 19.02 13.88
C SER A 50 17.79 17.60 13.49
N GLU A 51 16.59 17.43 12.93
CA GLU A 51 16.08 16.13 12.51
C GLU A 51 16.33 15.86 11.02
N THR A 52 16.67 14.60 10.72
CA THR A 52 16.95 14.10 9.36
C THR A 52 16.01 12.98 8.97
N LEU A 53 15.99 12.61 7.70
CA LEU A 53 15.29 11.40 7.25
C LEU A 53 15.81 10.13 7.94
N GLN A 54 17.10 10.11 8.31
CA GLN A 54 17.66 9.00 9.07
C GLN A 54 17.06 8.92 10.49
N ASP A 55 16.71 10.06 11.10
CA ASP A 55 16.04 10.08 12.40
C ASP A 55 14.62 9.55 12.30
N LEU A 56 13.90 9.83 11.21
CA LEU A 56 12.61 9.20 10.93
C LEU A 56 12.76 7.68 10.76
N ILE A 57 13.77 7.20 10.03
CA ILE A 57 14.05 5.75 9.92
C ILE A 57 14.37 5.14 11.29
N ASN A 58 15.20 5.81 12.09
CA ASN A 58 15.52 5.37 13.44
C ASN A 58 14.26 5.33 14.32
N HIS A 59 13.36 6.31 14.17
CA HIS A 59 12.09 6.35 14.89
C HIS A 59 11.18 5.20 14.49
N LEU A 60 11.04 4.91 13.18
CA LEU A 60 10.27 3.77 12.70
C LEU A 60 10.77 2.46 13.30
N ASN A 61 12.08 2.21 13.27
CA ASN A 61 12.65 0.94 13.76
C ASN A 61 12.67 0.81 15.29
N ASN A 62 12.86 1.92 16.02
CA ASN A 62 13.05 1.86 17.47
C ASN A 62 11.79 2.18 18.27
N ASN A 63 10.79 2.82 17.67
CA ASN A 63 9.59 3.29 18.36
C ASN A 63 8.27 2.83 17.72
N VAL A 64 8.22 2.59 16.40
CA VAL A 64 7.00 2.14 15.71
C VAL A 64 6.97 0.62 15.60
N PHE A 65 7.91 0.02 14.88
CA PHE A 65 7.96 -1.42 14.62
C PHE A 65 8.61 -2.20 15.77
N THR A 66 8.00 -2.11 16.95
CA THR A 66 8.48 -2.74 18.18
C THR A 66 7.38 -3.48 18.92
N GLY A 67 7.76 -4.39 19.82
CA GLY A 67 6.79 -5.13 20.63
C GLY A 67 5.87 -5.98 19.75
N ALA A 68 4.56 -5.77 19.86
CA ALA A 68 3.57 -6.47 19.03
C ALA A 68 3.50 -5.95 17.59
N ASP A 69 4.13 -4.81 17.29
CA ASP A 69 4.21 -4.19 15.96
C ASP A 69 5.55 -4.49 15.27
N ALA A 70 6.38 -5.36 15.87
CA ALA A 70 7.64 -5.81 15.27
C ALA A 70 7.44 -6.71 14.05
N GLY A 71 8.52 -6.93 13.28
CA GLY A 71 8.51 -7.78 12.08
C GLY A 71 8.61 -7.01 10.77
N VAL A 72 8.83 -5.70 10.83
CA VAL A 72 9.08 -4.82 9.70
C VAL A 72 10.33 -3.99 9.98
N THR A 73 11.25 -3.97 9.03
CA THR A 73 12.45 -3.12 9.06
C THR A 73 12.29 -1.95 8.09
N ALA A 74 12.45 -0.72 8.58
CA ALA A 74 12.54 0.48 7.77
C ALA A 74 14.01 0.79 7.41
N SER A 75 14.27 1.22 6.18
CA SER A 75 15.60 1.60 5.70
C SER A 75 15.55 2.78 4.74
N LEU A 76 16.66 3.50 4.58
CA LEU A 76 16.79 4.57 3.60
C LEU A 76 17.70 4.10 2.46
N VAL A 77 17.15 3.90 1.27
CA VAL A 77 17.88 3.43 0.09
C VAL A 77 17.66 4.39 -1.07
N ASN A 78 18.72 5.02 -1.57
CA ASN A 78 18.67 5.97 -2.68
C ASN A 78 17.64 7.12 -2.48
N GLY A 79 17.58 7.65 -1.25
CA GLY A 79 16.64 8.70 -0.89
C GLY A 79 15.20 8.21 -0.70
N ARG A 80 14.98 6.89 -0.67
CA ARG A 80 13.66 6.29 -0.45
C ARG A 80 13.55 5.55 0.87
N ILE A 81 12.46 5.81 1.59
CA ILE A 81 12.07 4.99 2.73
C ILE A 81 11.62 3.64 2.19
N ILE A 82 12.29 2.57 2.60
CA ILE A 82 11.98 1.20 2.27
C ILE A 82 11.56 0.43 3.51
N LEU A 83 10.33 -0.09 3.51
CA LEU A 83 9.86 -1.04 4.53
C LEU A 83 10.10 -2.46 4.03
N THR A 84 10.50 -3.39 4.88
CA THR A 84 10.72 -4.80 4.51
C THR A 84 10.26 -5.68 5.65
N ASP A 85 9.37 -6.63 5.37
CA ASP A 85 8.98 -7.62 6.38
C ASP A 85 10.15 -8.55 6.68
N ASP A 86 10.39 -8.81 7.96
CA ASP A 86 11.49 -9.65 8.42
C ASP A 86 11.27 -11.13 8.10
N THR A 87 10.01 -11.50 7.83
CA THR A 87 9.60 -12.85 7.45
C THR A 87 9.09 -12.88 6.02
N SER A 88 9.39 -13.98 5.32
CA SER A 88 8.81 -14.23 4.01
C SER A 88 7.44 -14.88 4.16
N GLY A 89 6.46 -14.45 3.38
CA GLY A 89 5.15 -15.07 3.39
C GLY A 89 4.10 -14.13 2.84
N TYR A 90 2.84 -14.48 3.05
CA TYR A 90 1.74 -13.53 2.94
C TYR A 90 1.97 -12.39 3.95
N SER A 91 1.69 -11.17 3.51
CA SER A 91 1.85 -9.97 4.33
C SER A 91 0.86 -8.90 3.91
N GLU A 92 0.33 -8.21 4.91
CA GLU A 92 -0.57 -7.06 4.77
C GLU A 92 0.08 -5.74 5.17
N THR A 93 1.41 -5.72 5.38
CA THR A 93 2.13 -4.50 5.74
C THR A 93 1.85 -3.37 4.75
N ASP A 94 1.31 -2.27 5.27
CA ASP A 94 1.14 -1.01 4.56
C ASP A 94 1.40 0.16 5.53
N LEU A 95 1.80 1.30 4.99
CA LEU A 95 2.12 2.49 5.77
C LEU A 95 1.68 3.74 5.02
N THR A 96 1.19 4.72 5.76
CA THR A 96 1.00 6.09 5.30
C THR A 96 1.66 7.06 6.28
N LEU A 97 2.13 8.17 5.74
CA LEU A 97 2.70 9.28 6.50
C LEU A 97 1.88 10.52 6.20
N SER A 98 1.52 11.28 7.22
CA SER A 98 0.93 12.61 7.08
C SER A 98 1.76 13.63 7.86
N TYR A 99 1.86 14.86 7.35
CA TYR A 99 2.61 15.93 8.00
C TYR A 99 1.69 17.08 8.39
N ALA A 100 1.88 17.58 9.60
CA ALA A 100 1.26 18.81 10.09
C ALA A 100 2.35 19.77 10.58
N ALA A 101 2.42 20.97 10.01
CA ALA A 101 3.34 22.02 10.45
C ALA A 101 2.98 22.51 11.87
N ALA A 102 4.00 22.93 12.63
CA ALA A 102 3.80 23.58 13.92
C ALA A 102 3.40 25.05 13.71
N GLY A 103 2.36 25.50 14.42
CA GLY A 103 1.92 26.90 14.38
C GLY A 103 1.26 27.30 13.05
N SER A 104 1.37 28.58 12.67
CA SER A 104 0.81 29.14 11.43
C SER A 104 1.85 29.22 10.31
N GLU A 105 2.93 28.44 10.40
CA GLU A 105 4.00 28.42 9.40
C GLU A 105 3.49 27.90 8.06
N THR A 106 4.07 28.41 6.97
CA THR A 106 3.63 28.12 5.58
C THR A 106 4.49 27.05 4.90
N HIS A 107 5.44 26.46 5.62
CA HIS A 107 6.32 25.40 5.11
C HIS A 107 5.62 24.05 5.24
N LEU A 108 5.23 23.48 4.10
CA LEU A 108 4.64 22.15 4.00
C LEU A 108 5.72 21.17 3.56
N LEU A 109 6.16 20.32 4.49
CA LEU A 109 6.89 19.12 4.13
C LEU A 109 5.95 18.24 3.31
N GLU A 110 6.27 18.04 2.04
CA GLU A 110 5.52 17.12 1.18
C GLU A 110 5.87 15.69 1.59
N VAL A 111 4.88 15.00 2.15
CA VAL A 111 4.90 13.55 2.33
C VAL A 111 4.07 12.91 1.24
N PRO A 112 4.47 11.73 0.74
CA PRO A 112 3.72 11.02 -0.27
C PRO A 112 2.34 10.61 0.28
N ALA A 113 1.32 10.70 -0.56
CA ALA A 113 -0.02 10.28 -0.18
C ALA A 113 -0.16 8.75 0.01
N TYR A 114 0.71 7.97 -0.62
CA TYR A 114 0.80 6.52 -0.45
C TYR A 114 2.19 6.02 -0.83
N PHE A 115 2.54 4.80 -0.42
CA PHE A 115 3.81 4.16 -0.77
C PHE A 115 3.63 3.23 -1.97
N GLU A 116 4.58 3.18 -2.91
CA GLU A 116 4.52 2.14 -3.94
C GLU A 116 5.02 0.80 -3.39
N MET A 117 4.32 -0.30 -3.69
CA MET A 117 4.77 -1.66 -3.34
C MET A 117 5.61 -2.24 -4.47
N SER A 118 6.93 -2.28 -4.29
CA SER A 118 7.87 -2.89 -5.23
C SER A 118 7.90 -4.42 -5.15
N THR A 119 7.64 -4.99 -3.98
CA THR A 119 7.41 -6.43 -3.77
C THR A 119 6.20 -6.61 -2.89
N VAL A 120 5.37 -7.62 -3.18
CA VAL A 120 4.21 -7.99 -2.37
C VAL A 120 4.47 -9.31 -1.64
N GLY A 121 3.97 -9.40 -0.40
CA GLY A 121 3.97 -10.63 0.38
C GLY A 121 2.93 -11.62 -0.15
N GLY A 122 3.34 -12.87 -0.32
CA GLY A 122 2.48 -13.97 -0.75
C GLY A 122 3.27 -15.25 -1.02
N GLU A 123 2.61 -16.39 -0.87
CA GLU A 123 3.19 -17.70 -1.26
C GLU A 123 3.39 -17.78 -2.78
N GLN A 124 2.46 -17.18 -3.52
CA GLN A 124 2.50 -17.06 -4.97
C GLN A 124 2.02 -15.68 -5.38
N VAL A 125 2.71 -15.09 -6.36
CA VAL A 125 2.42 -13.73 -6.84
C VAL A 125 2.20 -13.76 -8.35
N LYS A 126 1.15 -13.09 -8.82
CA LYS A 126 0.83 -12.91 -10.24
C LYS A 126 0.50 -11.46 -10.54
N ASN A 127 1.43 -10.80 -11.23
CA ASN A 127 1.27 -9.40 -11.61
C ASN A 127 0.24 -9.24 -12.72
N VAL A 128 -0.52 -8.15 -12.65
CA VAL A 128 -1.50 -7.72 -13.63
C VAL A 128 -1.38 -6.22 -13.85
N SER A 129 -1.70 -5.76 -15.05
CA SER A 129 -1.80 -4.34 -15.36
C SER A 129 -3.13 -4.06 -16.02
N ILE A 130 -3.84 -3.04 -15.53
CA ILE A 130 -5.16 -2.63 -16.01
C ILE A 130 -5.05 -1.18 -16.47
N THR A 131 -5.60 -0.86 -17.64
CA THR A 131 -5.73 0.53 -18.08
C THR A 131 -7.05 1.10 -17.58
N ALA A 132 -6.99 2.22 -16.87
CA ALA A 132 -8.16 3.01 -16.47
C ALA A 132 -8.06 4.42 -17.05
N TYR A 133 -9.20 5.13 -17.07
CA TYR A 133 -9.26 6.51 -17.50
C TYR A 133 -9.86 7.39 -16.41
N ASP A 134 -9.30 8.58 -16.22
CA ASP A 134 -9.83 9.57 -15.29
C ASP A 134 -11.06 10.32 -15.86
N SER A 135 -11.61 11.25 -15.07
CA SER A 135 -12.74 12.10 -15.45
C SER A 135 -12.48 13.02 -16.65
N LEU A 136 -11.21 13.28 -17.00
CA LEU A 136 -10.79 14.09 -18.15
C LEU A 136 -10.38 13.22 -19.36
N GLY A 137 -10.48 11.88 -19.26
CA GLY A 137 -10.04 10.95 -20.27
C GLY A 137 -8.54 10.69 -20.29
N GLY A 138 -7.81 11.14 -19.26
CA GLY A 138 -6.41 10.81 -19.01
C GLY A 138 -6.23 9.32 -18.79
N LYS A 139 -5.21 8.74 -19.42
CA LYS A 139 -4.93 7.31 -19.33
C LYS A 139 -4.03 7.00 -18.14
N HIS A 140 -4.42 6.03 -17.34
CA HIS A 140 -3.65 5.51 -16.21
C HIS A 140 -3.44 4.00 -16.34
N VAL A 141 -2.32 3.50 -15.86
CA VAL A 141 -2.02 2.08 -15.71
C VAL A 141 -2.01 1.75 -14.23
N LEU A 142 -2.96 0.93 -13.80
CA LEU A 142 -3.00 0.33 -12.48
C LEU A 142 -2.17 -0.94 -12.54
N SER A 143 -1.07 -0.97 -11.79
CA SER A 143 -0.28 -2.17 -11.57
C SER A 143 -0.75 -2.83 -10.30
N GLY A 144 -1.06 -4.12 -10.37
CA GLY A 144 -1.45 -4.89 -9.22
C GLY A 144 -0.85 -6.28 -9.24
N ALA A 145 -1.05 -6.99 -8.15
CA ALA A 145 -0.61 -8.37 -8.00
C ALA A 145 -1.68 -9.19 -7.27
N PHE A 146 -2.03 -10.33 -7.85
CA PHE A 146 -2.73 -11.36 -7.10
C PHE A 146 -1.72 -12.10 -6.22
N VAL A 147 -1.98 -12.12 -4.92
CA VAL A 147 -1.13 -12.79 -3.93
C VAL A 147 -1.93 -13.88 -3.25
N ARG A 148 -1.37 -15.08 -3.20
CA ARG A 148 -1.98 -16.17 -2.46
C ARG A 148 -1.78 -15.94 -0.97
N THR A 149 -2.88 -16.01 -0.21
CA THR A 149 -2.85 -15.88 1.25
C THR A 149 -2.40 -17.19 1.90
N ASP A 150 -2.32 -17.20 3.23
CA ASP A 150 -2.08 -18.41 4.02
C ASP A 150 -3.32 -19.32 4.12
N THR A 151 -4.49 -18.84 3.67
CA THR A 151 -5.74 -19.59 3.62
C THR A 151 -5.88 -20.30 2.28
N ALA A 152 -6.27 -21.58 2.32
CA ALA A 152 -6.35 -22.41 1.13
C ALA A 152 -7.43 -21.92 0.14
N ASN A 153 -7.04 -21.77 -1.13
CA ASN A 153 -7.89 -21.26 -2.22
C ASN A 153 -8.36 -19.81 -2.02
N THR A 154 -7.57 -19.04 -1.28
CA THR A 154 -7.82 -17.63 -1.02
C THR A 154 -6.67 -16.78 -1.54
N TRP A 155 -7.02 -15.68 -2.19
CA TRP A 155 -6.10 -14.75 -2.81
C TRP A 155 -6.52 -13.32 -2.51
N ASP A 156 -5.56 -12.42 -2.48
CA ASP A 156 -5.82 -10.99 -2.49
C ASP A 156 -5.40 -10.39 -3.82
N MET A 157 -6.02 -9.29 -4.21
CA MET A 157 -5.50 -8.41 -5.24
C MET A 157 -4.98 -7.13 -4.61
N VAL A 158 -3.69 -6.86 -4.79
CA VAL A 158 -3.01 -5.72 -4.20
C VAL A 158 -2.67 -4.71 -5.29
N LEU A 159 -3.05 -3.45 -5.11
CA LEU A 159 -2.65 -2.36 -6.00
C LEU A 159 -1.23 -1.92 -5.63
N THR A 160 -0.27 -2.24 -6.50
CA THR A 160 1.15 -2.01 -6.22
C THR A 160 1.60 -0.60 -6.61
N SER A 161 1.07 -0.08 -7.72
CA SER A 161 1.26 1.30 -8.16
C SER A 161 0.19 1.71 -9.17
N ILE A 162 0.08 3.02 -9.41
CA ILE A 162 -0.73 3.58 -10.48
C ILE A 162 0.05 4.72 -11.14
N THR A 163 0.01 4.82 -12.46
CA THR A 163 0.66 5.93 -13.17
C THR A 163 -0.20 7.19 -13.10
N GLY A 164 0.43 8.37 -13.09
CA GLY A 164 -0.26 9.66 -13.17
C GLY A 164 -0.09 10.46 -11.88
N SER A 165 -0.77 11.61 -11.80
CA SER A 165 -0.77 12.46 -10.62
C SER A 165 -1.92 12.05 -9.70
N ILE A 166 -1.59 11.35 -8.63
CA ILE A 166 -2.54 10.85 -7.64
C ILE A 166 -2.46 11.73 -6.41
N ASP A 167 -3.63 12.14 -5.92
CA ASP A 167 -3.76 12.89 -4.67
C ASP A 167 -3.78 11.94 -3.48
N GLU A 168 -4.53 10.84 -3.57
CA GLU A 168 -4.70 9.91 -2.46
C GLU A 168 -5.14 8.51 -2.92
N ILE A 169 -4.63 7.50 -2.21
CA ILE A 169 -5.23 6.18 -2.13
C ILE A 169 -5.15 5.75 -0.67
N THR A 170 -6.28 5.71 0.03
CA THR A 170 -6.30 5.28 1.44
C THR A 170 -5.95 3.79 1.53
N MET A 171 -5.39 3.35 2.66
CA MET A 171 -4.90 1.97 2.82
C MET A 171 -6.00 0.92 2.56
N ASP A 172 -7.23 1.17 3.02
CA ASP A 172 -8.40 0.31 2.74
C ASP A 172 -8.70 0.14 1.25
N ASN A 173 -8.27 1.09 0.41
CA ASN A 173 -8.51 1.08 -1.03
C ASN A 173 -7.32 0.55 -1.85
N ARG A 174 -6.33 -0.07 -1.20
CA ARG A 174 -5.11 -0.61 -1.85
C ARG A 174 -5.13 -2.12 -2.02
N ARG A 175 -6.11 -2.81 -1.47
CA ARG A 175 -6.21 -4.25 -1.48
C ARG A 175 -7.66 -4.69 -1.57
N ILE A 176 -7.91 -5.69 -2.40
CA ILE A 176 -9.15 -6.46 -2.39
C ILE A 176 -8.80 -7.80 -1.76
N LYS A 177 -9.34 -8.05 -0.56
CA LYS A 177 -9.03 -9.19 0.29
C LYS A 177 -9.94 -10.37 0.01
N ASP A 178 -9.40 -11.55 0.28
CA ASP A 178 -10.14 -12.81 0.39
C ASP A 178 -11.01 -13.17 -0.83
N ILE A 179 -10.40 -13.10 -2.01
CA ILE A 179 -10.92 -13.66 -3.26
C ILE A 179 -10.85 -15.18 -3.16
N GLU A 180 -12.01 -15.83 -3.10
CA GLU A 180 -12.11 -17.26 -2.87
C GLU A 180 -12.33 -18.05 -4.16
N PHE A 181 -11.81 -19.28 -4.20
CA PHE A 181 -12.03 -20.25 -5.27
C PHE A 181 -12.55 -21.57 -4.73
N SER A 182 -13.38 -22.24 -5.52
CA SER A 182 -13.90 -23.56 -5.21
C SER A 182 -12.77 -24.59 -5.19
N ALA A 183 -12.63 -25.31 -4.07
CA ALA A 183 -11.65 -26.38 -3.92
C ALA A 183 -11.90 -27.57 -4.87
N ASN A 184 -13.11 -27.70 -5.40
CA ASN A 184 -13.49 -28.84 -6.24
C ASN A 184 -13.09 -28.66 -7.71
N ASP A 185 -13.20 -27.43 -8.22
CA ASP A 185 -13.09 -27.15 -9.66
C ASP A 185 -12.32 -25.86 -10.00
N GLY A 186 -11.90 -25.08 -9.00
CA GLY A 186 -11.14 -23.85 -9.20
C GLY A 186 -11.94 -22.67 -9.74
N SER A 187 -13.28 -22.75 -9.77
CA SER A 187 -14.13 -21.63 -10.17
C SER A 187 -14.12 -20.52 -9.10
N TYR A 188 -14.34 -19.27 -9.52
CA TYR A 188 -14.45 -18.13 -8.60
C TYR A 188 -15.66 -18.29 -7.67
N SER A 189 -15.46 -18.12 -6.36
CA SER A 189 -16.49 -18.29 -5.32
C SER A 189 -17.08 -16.97 -4.82
N GLY A 190 -16.44 -15.84 -5.11
CA GLY A 190 -16.79 -14.54 -4.53
C GLY A 190 -15.68 -13.99 -3.63
N LEU A 191 -15.97 -12.87 -2.97
CA LEU A 191 -15.19 -12.39 -1.83
C LEU A 191 -15.73 -13.03 -0.55
N ASN A 192 -14.86 -13.25 0.43
CA ASN A 192 -15.27 -13.76 1.72
C ASN A 192 -16.26 -12.80 2.40
N ALA A 193 -17.47 -13.31 2.67
CA ALA A 193 -18.56 -12.50 3.21
C ALA A 193 -18.34 -12.06 4.67
N THR A 194 -17.43 -12.72 5.41
CA THR A 194 -17.06 -12.36 6.78
C THR A 194 -16.08 -11.19 6.78
N THR A 195 -15.12 -11.16 5.86
CA THR A 195 -14.21 -10.01 5.68
C THR A 195 -14.99 -8.78 5.23
N GLY A 196 -15.98 -8.97 4.35
CA GLY A 196 -16.92 -7.90 3.96
C GLY A 196 -16.32 -6.87 3.00
N ASP A 197 -15.26 -7.25 2.26
CA ASP A 197 -14.60 -6.37 1.30
C ASP A 197 -15.42 -6.18 0.00
N SER A 198 -15.04 -5.19 -0.79
CA SER A 198 -15.63 -4.85 -2.09
C SER A 198 -14.62 -5.05 -3.21
N ALA A 199 -15.08 -5.56 -4.35
CA ALA A 199 -14.23 -5.75 -5.53
C ALA A 199 -13.98 -4.42 -6.26
N GLN A 200 -13.32 -3.47 -5.60
CA GLN A 200 -13.05 -2.14 -6.14
C GLN A 200 -11.78 -1.52 -5.57
N PHE A 201 -11.21 -0.58 -6.31
CA PHE A 201 -10.25 0.40 -5.78
C PHE A 201 -10.87 1.79 -5.82
N ILE A 202 -10.54 2.64 -4.87
CA ILE A 202 -10.92 4.06 -4.89
C ILE A 202 -9.65 4.89 -4.97
N VAL A 203 -9.57 5.76 -5.97
CA VAL A 203 -8.40 6.60 -6.23
C VAL A 203 -8.85 8.04 -6.36
N THR A 204 -8.16 8.95 -5.67
CA THR A 204 -8.36 10.39 -5.82
C THR A 204 -7.25 10.94 -6.71
N PHE A 205 -7.60 11.55 -7.84
CA PHE A 205 -6.63 12.14 -8.77
C PHE A 205 -6.36 13.61 -8.41
N ALA A 206 -5.12 14.07 -8.60
CA ALA A 206 -4.67 15.40 -8.19
C ALA A 206 -5.41 16.57 -8.87
N HIS A 207 -5.99 16.35 -10.06
CA HIS A 207 -6.78 17.38 -10.73
C HIS A 207 -8.23 17.48 -10.23
N ASP A 208 -8.69 16.52 -9.42
CA ASP A 208 -10.09 16.42 -8.97
C ASP A 208 -10.18 15.83 -7.55
N THR A 209 -9.56 16.50 -6.59
CA THR A 209 -9.44 16.03 -5.19
C THR A 209 -10.78 15.93 -4.45
N ALA A 210 -11.84 16.57 -4.97
CA ALA A 210 -13.17 16.53 -4.38
C ALA A 210 -14.01 15.33 -4.84
N ASN A 211 -13.59 14.60 -5.88
CA ASN A 211 -14.37 13.51 -6.47
C ASN A 211 -13.52 12.25 -6.61
N PRO A 212 -13.37 11.46 -5.54
CA PRO A 212 -12.71 10.16 -5.61
C PRO A 212 -13.38 9.25 -6.65
N GLN A 213 -12.58 8.57 -7.46
CA GLN A 213 -13.06 7.69 -8.52
C GLN A 213 -13.03 6.24 -8.06
N THR A 214 -14.19 5.59 -8.08
CA THR A 214 -14.31 4.14 -7.84
C THR A 214 -14.05 3.36 -9.12
N ILE A 215 -13.10 2.44 -9.06
CA ILE A 215 -12.73 1.52 -10.13
C ILE A 215 -13.16 0.11 -9.70
N GLY A 216 -14.33 -0.32 -10.18
CA GLY A 216 -14.84 -1.66 -9.93
C GLY A 216 -14.07 -2.72 -10.73
N ILE A 217 -13.68 -3.81 -10.06
CA ILE A 217 -12.98 -4.95 -10.64
C ILE A 217 -13.98 -6.07 -10.89
N SER A 218 -14.27 -6.37 -12.15
CA SER A 218 -15.09 -7.52 -12.52
C SER A 218 -14.25 -8.80 -12.51
N MET A 219 -14.55 -9.69 -11.56
CA MET A 219 -13.80 -10.95 -11.38
C MET A 219 -14.48 -12.16 -12.04
N GLY A 220 -15.58 -11.94 -12.77
CA GLY A 220 -16.41 -12.98 -13.35
C GLY A 220 -17.62 -13.34 -12.49
N THR A 221 -18.35 -14.36 -12.93
CA THR A 221 -19.56 -14.86 -12.27
C THR A 221 -19.20 -16.01 -11.34
N VAL A 222 -19.77 -16.01 -10.12
CA VAL A 222 -19.55 -17.09 -9.14
C VAL A 222 -19.93 -18.46 -9.73
N GLY A 223 -19.04 -19.44 -9.56
CA GLY A 223 -19.19 -20.81 -10.07
C GLY A 223 -19.05 -20.92 -11.59
N LYS A 224 -18.55 -19.89 -12.27
CA LYS A 224 -18.28 -19.89 -13.73
C LYS A 224 -16.79 -19.70 -14.00
N PHE A 225 -16.43 -19.90 -15.27
CA PHE A 225 -15.08 -19.75 -15.80
C PHE A 225 -15.00 -18.58 -16.81
N ASP A 226 -15.80 -17.53 -16.57
CA ASP A 226 -15.89 -16.32 -17.40
C ASP A 226 -15.04 -15.15 -16.86
N GLY A 227 -14.30 -15.35 -15.77
CA GLY A 227 -13.38 -14.38 -15.17
C GLY A 227 -12.18 -15.05 -14.51
N LEU A 228 -11.96 -14.77 -13.22
CA LEU A 228 -10.88 -15.37 -12.45
C LEU A 228 -11.11 -16.87 -12.26
N THR A 229 -10.02 -17.65 -12.33
CA THR A 229 -10.04 -19.11 -12.13
C THR A 229 -8.74 -19.55 -11.47
N GLN A 230 -8.81 -20.57 -10.60
CA GLN A 230 -7.65 -21.22 -9.99
C GLN A 230 -7.54 -22.67 -10.45
N LEU A 231 -6.91 -22.89 -11.60
CA LEU A 231 -6.71 -24.22 -12.18
C LEU A 231 -5.27 -24.71 -11.98
N ALA A 232 -5.07 -26.03 -11.93
CA ALA A 232 -3.74 -26.63 -11.90
C ALA A 232 -3.00 -26.35 -13.22
N GLY A 233 -1.82 -25.73 -13.16
CA GLY A 233 -0.99 -25.44 -14.34
C GLY A 233 -0.26 -24.10 -14.24
N THR A 234 0.22 -23.62 -15.39
CA THR A 234 0.86 -22.30 -15.48
C THR A 234 -0.18 -21.20 -15.31
N SER A 235 -0.10 -20.43 -14.23
CA SER A 235 -0.99 -19.29 -14.04
C SER A 235 -0.59 -18.12 -14.95
N THR A 236 -1.58 -17.56 -15.64
CA THR A 236 -1.49 -16.35 -16.45
C THR A 236 -2.56 -15.37 -15.98
N ALA A 237 -2.22 -14.09 -15.84
CA ALA A 237 -3.20 -13.03 -15.59
C ALA A 237 -3.48 -12.31 -16.92
N VAL A 238 -4.73 -12.28 -17.35
CA VAL A 238 -5.18 -11.54 -18.53
C VAL A 238 -6.39 -10.72 -18.14
N ALA A 239 -6.22 -9.41 -17.99
CA ALA A 239 -7.34 -8.46 -17.95
C ALA A 239 -7.65 -8.04 -19.39
N ARG A 240 -8.94 -7.97 -19.76
CA ARG A 240 -9.41 -7.47 -21.05
C ARG A 240 -10.32 -6.28 -20.86
#